data_AF-A0A1L9SCD0-F1
#
_entry.id   AF-A0A1L9SCD0-F1
#
_cell.length_a   1.000
_cell.length_b   1.000
_cell.length_c   1.000
_cell.angle_alpha   90.00
_cell.angle_beta   90.00
_cell.angle_gamma   90.00
#
_symmetry.space_group_name_H-M   'P 1'
#
loop_
_entity.id
_entity.type
_entity.pdbx_description
1 polymer ?
#
loop_
_entity_poly.entity_id
_entity_poly.type
_entity_poly.pdbx_seq_one_letter_code
_entity_poly.pdbx_strand_id
1 'polypeptide(L)'
;MMPLAQWYTDAAGYRRLGLRFDDLIPEENDVVQTALKRLPPKEAYDRVFRIRRAFQCSISHTLLPKEEQTKPEEDVEYLSPIIREVEKEFKERKDLDALIVKRK
;
A
#
# COMPACT_ATOMS: atom_id res chain seq x y z
N MET A 1 16.81 15.22 0.62
CA MET A 1 16.91 13.92 1.34
C MET A 1 16.66 12.69 0.44
N MET A 2 16.41 12.84 -0.88
CA MET A 2 16.11 11.72 -1.78
C MET A 2 17.14 10.58 -1.80
N PRO A 3 18.48 10.83 -1.78
CA PRO A 3 19.46 9.74 -1.79
C PRO A 3 19.39 8.83 -0.55
N LEU A 4 19.07 9.40 0.62
CA LEU A 4 18.90 8.65 1.86
C LEU A 4 17.63 7.79 1.83
N ALA A 5 16.54 8.34 1.30
CA ALA A 5 15.29 7.58 1.14
C ALA A 5 15.47 6.40 0.17
N GLN A 6 16.18 6.60 -0.95
CA GLN A 6 16.46 5.54 -1.90
C GLN A 6 17.30 4.42 -1.29
N TRP A 7 18.38 4.79 -0.59
CA TRP A 7 19.20 3.83 0.17
C TRP A 7 18.36 3.03 1.17
N TYR A 8 17.46 3.70 1.90
CA TYR A 8 16.56 3.04 2.85
C TYR A 8 15.61 2.06 2.16
N THR A 9 14.98 2.45 1.04
CA THR A 9 14.07 1.55 0.29
C THR A 9 14.78 0.31 -0.23
N ASP A 10 16.02 0.43 -0.68
CA ASP A 10 16.80 -0.70 -1.17
C ASP A 10 17.27 -1.61 -0.02
N ALA A 11 17.59 -1.02 1.14
CA ALA A 11 17.97 -1.74 2.35
C ALA A 11 16.80 -2.50 3.00
N ALA A 12 15.57 -1.97 2.90
CA ALA A 12 14.36 -2.60 3.42
C ALA A 12 14.04 -3.96 2.75
N GLY A 13 14.55 -4.19 1.53
CA GLY A 13 14.60 -5.53 0.91
C GLY A 13 13.28 -6.09 0.38
N TYR A 14 12.13 -5.41 0.59
CA TYR A 14 10.83 -5.86 0.10
C TYR A 14 10.78 -6.04 -1.44
N ARG A 15 11.52 -5.21 -2.19
CA ARG A 15 11.67 -5.34 -3.65
C ARG A 15 12.32 -6.67 -4.05
N ARG A 16 13.22 -7.22 -3.22
CA ARG A 16 13.87 -8.52 -3.46
C ARG A 16 12.92 -9.70 -3.31
N LEU A 17 11.80 -9.50 -2.60
CA LEU A 17 10.68 -10.44 -2.48
C LEU A 17 9.60 -10.18 -3.54
N GLY A 18 9.79 -9.18 -4.40
CA GLY A 18 8.86 -8.85 -5.47
C GLY A 18 7.59 -8.15 -4.98
N LEU A 19 7.65 -7.50 -3.82
CA LEU A 19 6.61 -6.64 -3.26
C LEU A 19 6.80 -5.19 -3.73
N ARG A 20 5.72 -4.41 -3.66
CA ARG A 20 5.72 -2.94 -3.70
C ARG A 20 5.54 -2.39 -2.29
N PHE A 21 5.89 -1.13 -2.07
CA PHE A 21 5.78 -0.47 -0.77
C PHE A 21 4.34 -0.53 -0.21
N ASP A 22 3.34 -0.27 -1.06
CA ASP A 22 1.93 -0.29 -0.68
C ASP A 22 1.42 -1.70 -0.28
N ASP A 23 2.13 -2.79 -0.64
CA ASP A 23 1.78 -4.14 -0.18
C ASP A 23 2.11 -4.34 1.32
N LEU A 24 2.96 -3.48 1.91
CA LEU A 24 3.40 -3.54 3.31
C LEU A 24 2.48 -2.79 4.28
N ILE A 25 1.49 -2.05 3.77
CA ILE A 25 0.57 -1.26 4.59
C ILE A 25 -0.34 -2.23 5.37
N PRO A 26 -0.44 -2.11 6.71
CA PRO A 26 -1.35 -2.94 7.51
C PRO A 26 -2.80 -2.79 7.05
N GLU A 27 -3.47 -3.91 6.80
CA GLU A 27 -4.83 -3.93 6.26
C GLU A 27 -5.92 -4.02 7.33
N GLU A 28 -5.55 -4.15 8.62
CA GLU A 28 -6.46 -4.27 9.77
C GLU A 28 -7.08 -2.93 10.22
N ASN A 29 -7.47 -2.08 9.25
CA ASN A 29 -8.15 -0.82 9.49
C ASN A 29 -9.26 -0.60 8.44
N ASP A 30 -10.41 -0.08 8.87
CA ASP A 30 -11.56 0.27 8.01
C ASP A 30 -11.19 1.15 6.81
N VAL A 31 -10.25 2.08 6.98
CA VAL A 31 -9.77 2.96 5.90
C VAL A 31 -9.12 2.12 4.79
N VAL A 32 -8.17 1.25 5.16
CA VAL A 32 -7.42 0.43 4.20
C VAL A 32 -8.33 -0.65 3.59
N GLN A 33 -9.22 -1.24 4.38
CA GLN A 33 -10.23 -2.18 3.87
C GLN A 33 -11.16 -1.52 2.85
N THR A 34 -11.56 -0.27 3.08
CA THR A 34 -12.37 0.49 2.11
C THR A 34 -11.56 0.82 0.85
N ALA A 35 -10.30 1.19 1.00
CA ALA A 35 -9.40 1.44 -0.13
C ALA A 35 -9.19 0.18 -0.99
N LEU A 36 -8.96 -0.98 -0.36
CA LEU A 36 -8.82 -2.27 -1.07
C LEU A 36 -10.09 -2.65 -1.84
N LYS A 37 -11.28 -2.36 -1.30
CA LYS A 37 -12.56 -2.60 -2.01
C LYS A 37 -12.76 -1.70 -3.23
N ARG A 38 -12.15 -0.51 -3.25
CA ARG A 38 -12.21 0.44 -4.38
C ARG A 38 -11.16 0.17 -5.45
N LEU A 39 -10.19 -0.68 -5.15
CA LEU A 39 -9.09 -0.97 -6.06
C LEU A 39 -9.61 -1.69 -7.33
N PRO A 40 -9.08 -1.36 -8.53
CA PRO A 40 -9.45 -2.08 -9.74
C PRO A 40 -9.21 -3.59 -9.61
N PRO A 41 -10.09 -4.46 -10.16
CA PRO A 41 -9.98 -5.91 -10.00
C PRO A 41 -8.62 -6.49 -10.43
N LYS A 42 -8.01 -5.90 -11.47
CA LYS A 42 -6.68 -6.30 -11.95
C LYS A 42 -5.59 -6.03 -10.91
N GLU A 43 -5.52 -4.81 -10.38
CA GLU A 43 -4.53 -4.44 -9.36
C GLU A 43 -4.73 -5.25 -8.07
N ALA A 44 -5.99 -5.54 -7.70
CA ALA A 44 -6.28 -6.41 -6.57
C ALA A 44 -5.75 -7.84 -6.77
N TYR A 45 -5.90 -8.41 -7.97
CA TYR A 45 -5.33 -9.71 -8.31
C TYR A 45 -3.79 -9.68 -8.29
N ASP A 46 -3.19 -8.68 -8.93
CA ASP A 46 -1.73 -8.52 -9.02
C ASP A 46 -1.11 -8.34 -7.62
N ARG A 47 -1.77 -7.60 -6.72
CA ARG A 47 -1.39 -7.49 -5.29
C ARG A 47 -1.38 -8.86 -4.62
N VAL A 48 -2.47 -9.62 -4.72
CA VAL A 48 -2.58 -10.94 -4.07
C VAL A 48 -1.51 -11.90 -4.60
N PHE A 49 -1.19 -11.83 -5.91
CA PHE A 49 -0.11 -12.60 -6.50
C PHE A 49 1.25 -12.24 -5.89
N ARG A 50 1.59 -10.95 -5.79
CA ARG A 50 2.85 -10.50 -5.17
C ARG A 50 2.99 -10.97 -3.73
N ILE A 51 1.92 -10.84 -2.93
CA ILE A 51 1.91 -11.26 -1.52
C ILE A 51 2.12 -12.77 -1.39
N ARG A 52 1.41 -13.58 -2.19
CA ARG A 52 1.58 -15.04 -2.17
C ARG A 52 2.99 -15.47 -2.56
N ARG A 53 3.56 -14.83 -3.59
CA ARG A 53 4.95 -15.08 -4.03
C ARG A 53 5.95 -14.73 -2.92
N ALA A 54 5.81 -13.55 -2.31
CA ALA A 54 6.67 -13.13 -1.20
C ALA A 54 6.56 -14.06 0.01
N PHE A 55 5.36 -14.54 0.34
CA PHE A 55 5.14 -15.52 1.40
C PHE A 55 5.86 -16.84 1.11
N GLN A 56 5.81 -17.34 -0.13
CA GLN A 56 6.54 -18.54 -0.55
C GLN A 56 8.07 -18.36 -0.43
N CYS A 57 8.59 -17.20 -0.82
CA CYS A 57 10.00 -16.83 -0.62
C CYS A 57 10.36 -16.82 0.88
N SER A 58 9.49 -16.26 1.72
CA SER A 58 9.69 -16.23 3.17
C SER A 58 9.75 -17.63 3.79
N ILE A 59 8.84 -18.53 3.40
CA ILE A 59 8.82 -19.92 3.92
C ILE A 59 10.07 -20.68 3.49
N SER A 60 10.49 -20.51 2.24
CA SER A 60 11.65 -21.21 1.69
C SER A 60 12.99 -20.59 2.10
N HIS A 61 12.97 -19.44 2.79
CA HIS A 61 14.16 -18.64 3.08
C HIS A 61 14.98 -18.33 1.83
N THR A 62 14.31 -18.09 0.70
CA THR A 62 14.94 -17.73 -0.58
C THR A 62 14.49 -16.35 -1.05
N LEU A 63 15.31 -15.72 -1.90
CA LEU A 63 14.97 -14.48 -2.59
C LEU A 63 14.61 -14.77 -4.05
N LEU A 64 13.88 -13.86 -4.68
CA LEU A 64 13.60 -13.96 -6.11
C LEU A 64 14.87 -13.75 -6.94
N PRO A 65 14.96 -14.39 -8.12
CA PRO A 65 15.95 -14.04 -9.14
C PRO A 65 15.92 -12.54 -9.44
N LYS A 66 17.08 -11.93 -9.76
CA LYS A 66 17.21 -10.47 -9.92
C LYS A 66 16.28 -9.89 -10.97
N GLU A 67 15.95 -10.70 -11.98
CA GLU A 67 15.08 -10.37 -13.11
C GLU A 67 13.61 -10.24 -12.70
N GLU A 68 13.22 -10.89 -11.61
CA GLU A 68 11.85 -10.92 -11.07
C GLU A 68 11.63 -9.98 -9.87
N GLN A 69 12.70 -9.34 -9.39
CA GLN A 69 12.63 -8.36 -8.31
C GLN A 69 11.96 -7.08 -8.80
N THR A 70 11.16 -6.46 -7.92
CA THR A 70 10.47 -5.21 -8.24
C THR A 70 11.50 -4.13 -8.56
N LYS A 71 11.39 -3.51 -9.73
CA LYS A 71 12.28 -2.41 -10.10
C LYS A 71 11.85 -1.11 -9.40
N PRO A 72 12.77 -0.17 -9.16
CA PRO A 72 12.41 1.13 -8.58
C PRO A 72 11.29 1.86 -9.34
N GLU A 73 11.24 1.72 -10.67
CA GLU A 73 10.22 2.36 -11.51
C GLU A 73 8.85 1.68 -11.41
N GLU A 74 8.80 0.42 -10.98
CA GLU A 74 7.57 -0.36 -10.81
C GLU A 74 6.99 -0.21 -9.40
N ASP A 75 7.77 0.29 -8.45
CA ASP A 75 7.39 0.52 -7.06
C ASP A 75 6.61 1.82 -6.91
N VAL A 76 5.40 1.82 -7.47
CA VAL A 76 4.48 2.96 -7.51
C VAL A 76 3.37 2.84 -6.46
N GLU A 77 2.92 4.00 -5.98
CA GLU A 77 1.81 4.15 -5.05
C GLU A 77 0.46 3.85 -5.73
N TYR A 78 -0.02 2.61 -5.65
CA TYR A 78 -1.28 2.17 -6.27
C TYR A 78 -2.47 2.18 -5.30
N LEU A 79 -2.22 2.12 -3.99
CA LEU A 79 -3.22 2.08 -2.90
C LEU A 79 -3.20 3.37 -2.07
N SER A 80 -2.01 3.93 -1.82
CA SER A 80 -1.81 5.15 -1.04
C SER A 80 -2.65 6.36 -1.49
N PRO A 81 -2.90 6.60 -2.79
CA PRO A 81 -3.80 7.68 -3.22
C PRO A 81 -5.25 7.44 -2.79
N ILE A 82 -5.73 6.19 -2.90
CA ILE A 82 -7.09 5.80 -2.52
C ILE A 82 -7.26 5.90 -1.00
N ILE A 83 -6.25 5.49 -0.22
CA ILE A 83 -6.24 5.65 1.24
C ILE A 83 -6.44 7.13 1.61
N ARG A 84 -5.68 8.05 0.99
CA ARG A 84 -5.80 9.50 1.26
C ARG A 84 -7.18 10.05 0.93
N GLU A 85 -7.82 9.57 -0.13
CA GLU A 85 -9.20 9.94 -0.47
C GLU A 85 -10.19 9.45 0.59
N VAL A 86 -10.08 8.18 1.01
CA VAL A 86 -10.93 7.59 2.04
C VAL A 86 -10.75 8.32 3.38
N GLU A 87 -9.51 8.60 3.80
CA GLU A 87 -9.25 9.37 5.03
C GLU A 87 -9.90 10.74 5.00
N LYS A 88 -9.86 11.42 3.85
CA LYS A 88 -10.50 12.72 3.67
C LYS A 88 -12.03 12.63 3.80
N GLU A 89 -12.65 11.61 3.20
CA GLU A 89 -14.10 11.36 3.33
C GLU A 89 -14.49 11.05 4.78
N PHE A 90 -13.74 10.22 5.49
CA PHE A 90 -13.99 9.90 6.89
C PHE A 90 -13.87 11.13 7.79
N LYS A 91 -12.86 11.97 7.52
CA LYS A 91 -12.68 13.24 8.22
C LYS A 91 -13.84 14.20 7.95
N GLU A 92 -14.23 14.37 6.69
CA GLU A 92 -15.35 15.23 6.31
C GLU A 92 -16.65 14.78 6.98
N ARG A 93 -16.94 13.47 6.97
CA ARG A 93 -18.10 12.92 7.66
C ARG A 93 -18.08 13.21 9.16
N LYS A 94 -16.93 13.02 9.83
CA LYS A 94 -16.78 13.34 11.25
C LYS A 94 -16.99 14.82 11.54
N ASP A 95 -16.46 15.70 10.69
CA ASP A 95 -16.59 17.15 10.84
C ASP A 95 -18.06 17.60 10.64
N LEU A 96 -18.79 16.98 9.71
CA LEU A 96 -20.22 17.23 9.49
C LEU A 96 -21.08 16.70 10.65
N ASP A 97 -20.78 15.51 11.16
CA ASP A 97 -21.48 14.92 12.32
C ASP A 97 -21.30 15.77 13.59
N ALA A 98 -20.17 16.46 13.72
CA ALA A 98 -19.85 17.34 14.85
C ALA A 98 -20.33 18.81 14.66
N LEU A 99 -20.99 19.12 13.55
CA LEU A 99 -21.36 20.49 13.20
C LEU A 99 -22.48 21.04 14.10
N ILE A 100 -22.15 22.04 14.94
CA ILE A 100 -23.13 22.75 15.78
C ILE A 100 -23.69 23.96 15.00
N VAL A 101 -24.98 23.92 14.66
CA VAL A 101 -25.67 25.03 13.99
C VAL A 101 -26.03 26.11 15.00
N LYS A 102 -25.33 27.26 14.99
CA LYS A 102 -25.77 28.45 15.71
C LYS A 102 -26.91 29.14 14.97
N ARG A 103 -28.12 29.11 15.53
CA ARG A 103 -29.25 29.94 15.06
C ARG A 103 -29.10 31.35 15.64
N LYS A 104 -29.33 32.37 14.81
CA LYS A 104 -29.47 33.77 15.24
C LYS A 104 -30.86 34.01 15.82
#